data_AF-A0A662SKY2-F1
#
_entry.id   AF-A0A662SKY2-F1
#
_cell.length_a   1.000
_cell.length_b   1.000
_cell.length_c   1.000
_cell.angle_alpha   90.00
_cell.angle_beta   90.00
_cell.angle_gamma   90.00
#
_symmetry.space_group_name_H-M   'P 1'
#
loop_
_entity.id
_entity.type
_entity.pdbx_description
1 polymer ?
#
loop_
_entity_poly.entity_id
_entity_poly.type
_entity_poly.pdbx_seq_one_letter_code
_entity_poly.pdbx_strand_id
1 'polypeptide(L)'
;VKEAERFEEHIGNEVAYLSKEGFFLIGDQVQRPEDYDRQIAGRISSVIPYDQAWSTALRYISTFPREVLLDQRGFFEKVYKPVRDKFLEIIEKDQKQARLEL
;
A
#
# COMPACT_ATOMS: atom_id res chain seq x y z
N VAL A 1 16.88 11.24 -27.25
CA VAL A 1 15.58 10.73 -26.75
C VAL A 1 14.99 11.83 -25.90
N LYS A 2 13.76 12.31 -26.17
CA LYS A 2 13.13 13.30 -25.28
C LYS A 2 12.83 12.56 -23.97
N GLU A 3 13.56 12.88 -22.90
CA GLU A 3 13.15 12.48 -21.55
C GLU A 3 11.70 12.94 -21.38
N ALA A 4 10.81 11.99 -21.05
CA ALA A 4 9.49 12.36 -20.60
C ALA A 4 9.69 13.24 -19.37
N GLU A 5 9.10 14.42 -19.36
CA GLU A 5 9.17 15.35 -18.23
C GLU A 5 8.56 14.65 -17.01
N ARG A 6 9.38 14.43 -15.97
CA ARG A 6 8.99 13.81 -14.69
C ARG A 6 9.20 14.83 -13.59
N PHE A 7 8.30 14.84 -12.63
CA PHE A 7 8.39 15.68 -11.44
C PHE A 7 8.74 14.82 -10.24
N GLU A 8 9.66 15.29 -9.40
CA GLU A 8 10.00 14.63 -8.16
C GLU A 8 8.93 14.91 -7.10
N GLU A 9 8.48 13.85 -6.42
CA GLU A 9 7.54 13.91 -5.31
C GLU A 9 8.17 13.18 -4.12
N HIS A 10 8.25 13.84 -2.96
CA HIS A 10 8.87 13.26 -1.78
C HIS A 10 7.84 12.56 -0.90
N ILE A 11 7.92 11.22 -0.84
CA ILE A 11 7.09 10.39 0.04
C ILE A 11 7.93 10.02 1.25
N GLY A 12 7.84 10.84 2.30
CA GLY A 12 8.69 10.67 3.47
C GLY A 12 10.16 10.94 3.13
N ASN A 13 11.04 9.95 3.28
CA ASN A 13 12.44 10.03 2.89
C ASN A 13 12.78 9.37 1.55
N GLU A 14 11.77 8.95 0.77
CA GLU A 14 11.92 8.41 -0.58
C GLU A 14 11.49 9.43 -1.65
N VAL A 15 12.18 9.42 -2.79
CA VAL A 15 11.78 10.18 -3.99
C VAL A 15 10.99 9.26 -4.91
N ALA A 16 9.76 9.66 -5.20
CA ALA A 16 8.93 9.10 -6.26
C ALA A 16 8.85 10.09 -7.43
N TYR A 17 8.40 9.60 -8.58
CA TYR A 17 8.26 10.43 -9.77
C TYR A 17 6.80 10.52 -10.20
N LEU A 18 6.39 11.71 -10.62
CA LEU A 18 5.09 11.99 -11.21
C LEU A 18 5.21 12.26 -12.70
N SER A 19 4.22 11.79 -13.45
CA SER A 19 3.95 12.22 -14.82
C SER A 19 3.44 13.66 -14.86
N LYS A 20 3.35 14.23 -16.06
CA LYS A 20 2.83 15.58 -16.29
C LYS A 20 1.37 15.73 -15.86
N GLU A 21 0.64 14.63 -15.88
CA GLU A 21 -0.75 14.52 -15.48
C GLU A 21 -0.92 14.29 -13.96
N GLY A 22 0.18 14.22 -13.20
CA GLY A 22 0.15 14.06 -11.74
C GLY A 22 0.02 12.62 -11.24
N PHE A 23 0.12 11.62 -12.11
CA PHE A 23 0.14 10.20 -11.72
C PHE A 23 1.55 9.72 -11.41
N PHE A 24 1.69 8.84 -10.41
CA PHE A 24 2.96 8.21 -10.07
C PHE A 24 3.52 7.35 -11.21
N LEU A 25 4.85 7.26 -11.24
CA LEU A 25 5.63 6.47 -12.19
C LEU A 25 6.41 5.39 -11.44
N ILE A 26 6.38 4.17 -11.97
CA ILE A 26 7.29 3.09 -11.56
C ILE A 26 8.14 2.73 -12.77
N GLY A 27 9.45 3.00 -12.69
CA GLY A 27 10.31 2.99 -13.87
C GLY A 27 9.83 4.02 -14.89
N ASP A 28 9.39 3.54 -16.06
CA ASP A 28 8.86 4.37 -17.15
C ASP A 28 7.33 4.27 -17.29
N GLN A 29 6.66 3.52 -16.41
CA GLN A 29 5.24 3.23 -16.51
C GLN A 29 4.40 4.12 -15.60
N VAL A 30 3.46 4.86 -16.20
CA VAL A 30 2.42 5.62 -15.50
C VAL A 30 1.48 4.67 -14.76
N GLN A 31 1.23 4.93 -13.48
CA GLN A 31 0.32 4.15 -12.64
C GLN A 31 -1.05 4.86 -12.59
N ARG A 32 -2.02 4.37 -13.36
CA ARG A 32 -3.38 4.93 -13.38
C ARG A 32 -4.30 4.23 -12.38
N PRO A 33 -5.41 4.87 -11.94
CA PRO A 33 -6.40 4.23 -11.08
C PRO A 33 -6.91 2.90 -11.64
N GLU A 34 -7.16 2.81 -12.94
CA GLU A 34 -7.66 1.57 -13.57
C GLU A 34 -6.61 0.46 -13.57
N ASP A 35 -5.31 0.81 -13.53
CA ASP A 35 -4.22 -0.16 -13.37
C ASP A 35 -4.23 -0.75 -11.96
N TYR A 36 -4.45 0.09 -10.94
CA TYR A 36 -4.61 -0.36 -9.56
C TYR A 36 -5.78 -1.34 -9.41
N ASP A 37 -6.95 -0.97 -9.95
CA ASP A 37 -8.14 -1.82 -9.87
C ASP A 37 -7.91 -3.18 -10.51
N ARG A 38 -7.32 -3.19 -11.71
CA ARG A 38 -7.08 -4.41 -12.47
C ARG A 38 -5.96 -5.28 -11.87
N GLN A 39 -4.87 -4.67 -11.44
CA GLN A 39 -3.65 -5.42 -11.06
C GLN A 39 -3.57 -5.71 -9.55
N ILE A 40 -4.19 -4.89 -8.71
CA ILE A 40 -4.12 -4.99 -7.25
C ILE A 40 -5.49 -5.39 -6.70
N ALA A 41 -6.51 -4.55 -6.86
CA ALA A 41 -7.81 -4.77 -6.23
C ALA A 41 -8.47 -6.08 -6.72
N GLY A 42 -8.43 -6.35 -8.02
CA GLY A 42 -8.96 -7.59 -8.60
C GLY A 42 -8.26 -8.85 -8.09
N ARG A 43 -6.93 -8.80 -7.88
CA ARG A 43 -6.18 -9.94 -7.34
C ARG A 43 -6.52 -10.20 -5.88
N ILE A 44 -6.61 -9.15 -5.06
CA ILE A 44 -7.04 -9.26 -3.66
C ILE A 44 -8.46 -9.84 -3.61
N SER A 45 -9.37 -9.27 -4.41
CA SER A 45 -10.78 -9.68 -4.48
C SER A 45 -10.98 -11.14 -4.86
N SER A 46 -10.03 -11.73 -5.60
CA SER A 46 -10.08 -13.16 -5.96
C SER A 46 -9.82 -14.11 -4.79
N VAL A 47 -9.28 -13.60 -3.68
CA VAL A 47 -8.93 -14.36 -2.48
C VAL A 47 -9.83 -13.99 -1.30
N ILE A 48 -10.13 -12.70 -1.12
CA ILE A 48 -10.90 -12.17 0.01
C ILE A 48 -11.61 -10.87 -0.40
N PRO A 49 -12.76 -10.49 0.20
CA PRO A 49 -13.38 -9.20 -0.08
C PRO A 49 -12.39 -8.03 0.08
N TYR A 50 -12.28 -7.20 -0.95
CA TYR A 50 -11.30 -6.11 -0.99
C TYR A 50 -11.45 -5.16 0.20
N ASP A 51 -12.67 -4.72 0.51
CA ASP A 51 -12.93 -3.79 1.61
C ASP A 51 -12.49 -4.33 2.96
N GLN A 52 -12.58 -5.64 3.14
CA GLN A 52 -12.09 -6.32 4.35
C GLN A 52 -10.56 -6.23 4.41
N ALA A 53 -9.86 -6.66 3.35
CA ALA A 53 -8.41 -6.58 3.29
C ALA A 53 -7.89 -5.14 3.44
N TRP A 54 -8.54 -4.19 2.77
CA TRP A 54 -8.20 -2.77 2.80
C TRP A 54 -8.37 -2.18 4.20
N SER A 55 -9.51 -2.41 4.84
CA SER A 55 -9.78 -1.89 6.18
C SER A 55 -8.84 -2.49 7.23
N THR A 56 -8.53 -3.79 7.15
CA THR A 56 -7.55 -4.43 8.03
C THR A 56 -6.15 -3.87 7.79
N ALA A 57 -5.75 -3.63 6.54
CA ALA A 57 -4.45 -3.01 6.22
C ALA A 57 -4.33 -1.62 6.85
N LEU A 58 -5.36 -0.77 6.73
CA LEU A 58 -5.38 0.56 7.34
C LEU A 58 -5.32 0.50 8.86
N ARG A 59 -6.10 -0.39 9.50
CA ARG A 59 -6.03 -0.60 10.96
C ARG A 59 -4.63 -1.01 11.38
N TYR A 60 -4.04 -1.99 10.70
CA TYR A 60 -2.69 -2.46 10.98
C TYR A 60 -1.65 -1.34 10.88
N ILE A 61 -1.63 -0.61 9.76
CA ILE A 61 -0.68 0.49 9.50
C ILE A 61 -0.86 1.63 10.51
N SER A 62 -2.11 1.92 10.93
CA SER A 62 -2.40 3.00 11.88
C SER A 62 -1.81 2.79 13.28
N THR A 63 -1.39 1.57 13.61
CA THR A 63 -0.74 1.27 14.90
C THR A 63 0.72 1.73 14.98
N PHE A 64 1.32 2.11 13.84
CA PHE A 64 2.72 2.52 13.77
C PHE A 64 2.87 4.05 13.83
N PRO A 65 3.95 4.55 14.44
CA PRO A 65 4.24 5.99 14.48
C PRO A 65 4.56 6.52 13.08
N ARG A 66 4.19 7.78 12.82
CA ARG A 66 4.32 8.43 11.50
C ARG A 66 5.76 8.40 10.97
N GLU A 67 6.74 8.54 11.86
CA GLU A 67 8.16 8.52 11.51
C GLU A 67 8.60 7.17 10.93
N VAL A 68 8.00 6.07 11.38
CA VAL A 68 8.24 4.74 10.81
C VAL A 68 7.56 4.61 9.45
N LEU A 69 6.37 5.18 9.28
CA LEU A 69 5.62 5.12 8.02
C LEU A 69 6.27 5.93 6.89
N LEU A 70 7.03 6.97 7.23
CA LEU A 70 7.71 7.85 6.28
C LEU A 70 9.18 7.54 6.07
N ASP A 71 9.73 6.56 6.79
CA ASP A 71 11.08 6.04 6.55
C ASP A 71 10.97 4.78 5.69
N GLN A 72 11.40 4.81 4.42
CA GLN A 72 11.27 3.69 3.47
C GLN A 72 11.79 2.37 4.06
N ARG A 73 12.98 2.42 4.67
CA ARG A 73 13.60 1.25 5.30
C ARG A 73 12.82 0.80 6.54
N GLY A 74 12.36 1.74 7.35
CA GLY A 74 11.56 1.53 8.55
C GLY A 74 10.21 0.90 8.22
N PHE A 75 9.51 1.42 7.21
CA PHE A 75 8.28 0.84 6.70
C PHE A 75 8.51 -0.59 6.21
N PHE A 76 9.55 -0.81 5.39
CA PHE A 76 9.85 -2.15 4.89
C PHE A 76 10.13 -3.15 6.02
N GLU A 77 11.06 -2.84 6.92
CA GLU A 77 11.52 -3.77 7.95
C GLU A 77 10.52 -3.95 9.10
N LYS A 78 9.80 -2.90 9.51
CA LYS A 78 8.94 -2.94 10.72
C LYS A 78 7.46 -3.13 10.41
N VAL A 79 6.99 -2.69 9.24
CA VAL A 79 5.57 -2.72 8.88
C VAL A 79 5.29 -3.82 7.87
N TYR A 80 5.94 -3.80 6.70
CA TYR A 80 5.61 -4.72 5.62
C TYR A 80 6.16 -6.13 5.83
N LYS A 81 7.48 -6.27 6.00
CA LYS A 81 8.19 -7.56 6.06
C LYS A 81 7.67 -8.52 7.15
N PRO A 82 7.29 -8.08 8.36
CA PRO A 82 6.79 -8.99 9.40
C PRO A 82 5.47 -9.68 9.05
N VAL A 83 4.65 -9.08 8.18
CA VAL A 83 3.31 -9.58 7.83
C VAL A 83 3.16 -10.03 6.39
N ARG A 84 4.17 -9.80 5.53
CA ARG A 84 4.15 -10.09 4.09
C ARG A 84 3.56 -11.47 3.76
N ASP A 85 4.03 -12.51 4.45
CA ASP A 85 3.65 -13.90 4.17
C ASP A 85 2.54 -14.41 5.11
N LYS A 86 2.04 -13.55 6.01
CA LYS A 86 1.08 -13.91 7.08
C LYS A 86 -0.12 -12.97 7.16
N PHE A 87 -0.34 -12.15 6.15
CA PHE A 87 -1.35 -11.09 6.20
C PHE A 87 -2.77 -11.64 6.40
N LEU A 88 -3.08 -12.82 5.84
CA LEU A 88 -4.35 -13.50 6.07
C LEU A 88 -4.59 -13.82 7.56
N GLU A 89 -3.55 -14.19 8.32
CA GLU A 89 -3.65 -14.41 9.77
C GLU A 89 -4.02 -13.11 10.52
N ILE A 90 -3.55 -11.96 10.03
CA ILE A 90 -3.90 -10.65 10.60
C ILE A 90 -5.38 -10.36 10.39
N ILE A 91 -5.89 -10.66 9.18
CA ILE A 91 -7.32 -10.50 8.87
C ILE A 91 -8.18 -11.42 9.75
N GLU A 92 -7.80 -12.68 9.91
CA GLU A 92 -8.55 -13.61 10.77
C GLU A 92 -8.61 -13.14 12.23
N LYS A 93 -7.51 -12.59 12.76
CA LYS A 93 -7.47 -12.05 14.14
C LYS A 93 -8.35 -10.82 14.28
N ASP A 94 -8.27 -9.90 13.33
CA ASP A 94 -9.05 -8.67 13.28
C ASP A 94 -10.57 -8.97 13.24
N GLN A 95 -10.99 -9.97 12.46
CA GLN A 95 -12.37 -10.44 12.43
C GLN A 95 -12.84 -11.06 13.75
N LYS A 96 -11.96 -11.85 14.41
CA LYS A 96 -12.29 -12.43 15.72
C LYS A 96 -12.48 -11.37 16.79
N GLN A 97 -11.67 -10.31 16.77
CA GLN A 97 -11.80 -9.18 17.69
C GLN A 97 -13.10 -8.41 17.45
N ALA A 98 -13.39 -8.04 16.20
CA ALA A 98 -14.64 -7.35 15.86
C ALA A 98 -15.90 -8.13 16.27
N ARG A 99 -15.86 -9.47 16.18
CA ARG A 99 -16.97 -10.34 16.62
C ARG A 99 -17.12 -10.44 18.14
N LEU A 100 -16.04 -10.26 18.91
CA LEU A 100 -16.07 -10.30 20.37
C LEU A 100 -16.57 -8.99 21.00
N GLU A 101 -16.51 -7.90 20.23
CA GLU A 101 -16.96 -6.56 20.62
C GLU A 101 -18.46 -6.31 20.31
N LEU A 102 -19.15 -7.30 19.74
CA LEU A 102 -20.60 -7.34 19.47
C LEU A 102 -21.35 -8.14 20.54
#